data_AF-A0A4S2LK62-F1
#
_entry.id   AF-A0A4S2LK62-F1
#
_cell.length_a   1.000
_cell.length_b   1.000
_cell.length_c   1.000
_cell.angle_alpha   90.00
_cell.angle_beta   90.00
_cell.angle_gamma   90.00
#
_symmetry.space_group_name_H-M   'P 1'
#
loop_
_entity.id
_entity.type
_entity.pdbx_description
1 polymer ?
#
loop_
_entity_poly.entity_id
_entity_poly.type
_entity_poly.pdbx_seq_one_letter_code
_entity_poly.pdbx_strand_id
1 'polypeptide(L)'
;MRQLASIGITLLRYDKIHSETSENYYRGQLALSECSPNGTFIEITNTGEIEINLAGWCLIRNIDQGRQITRYTLPNRIIPAHTSFRIWAAGKMSPGSGMFDFEGPYANWGTGTLVHTSLYSPDGMEKATHTQRVDYSP
;
A
#
# COMPACT_ATOMS: atom_id res chain seq x y z
N MET A 1 15.82 24.98 -61.02
CA MET A 1 16.15 23.67 -60.40
C MET A 1 15.73 23.73 -58.93
N ARG A 2 14.96 22.72 -58.48
CA ARG A 2 14.89 22.08 -57.14
C ARG A 2 15.29 22.94 -55.91
N GLN A 3 14.55 22.99 -54.80
CA GLN A 3 14.04 21.86 -54.02
C GLN A 3 13.12 22.38 -52.88
N LEU A 4 12.01 21.68 -52.62
CA LEU A 4 11.22 21.80 -51.38
C LEU A 4 12.01 21.18 -50.22
N ALA A 5 12.05 21.82 -49.05
CA ALA A 5 12.55 21.21 -47.82
C ALA A 5 11.44 21.17 -46.76
N SER A 6 11.26 19.96 -46.23
CA SER A 6 10.17 19.47 -45.39
C SER A 6 10.06 20.19 -44.05
N ILE A 7 8.81 20.36 -43.63
CA ILE A 7 8.39 20.57 -42.24
C ILE A 7 8.90 19.40 -41.39
N GLY A 8 9.67 19.72 -40.35
CA GLY A 8 10.07 18.79 -39.30
C GLY A 8 9.50 19.26 -37.96
N ILE A 9 8.21 19.00 -37.71
CA ILE A 9 7.64 19.12 -36.37
C ILE A 9 8.16 17.92 -35.59
N THR A 10 9.17 18.15 -34.77
CA THR A 10 9.64 17.19 -33.78
C THR A 10 8.49 16.92 -32.80
N LEU A 11 7.88 15.74 -32.91
CA LEU A 11 7.01 15.18 -31.88
C LEU A 11 7.83 15.04 -30.59
N LEU A 12 7.68 16.00 -29.68
CA LEU A 12 8.06 15.79 -28.29
C LEU A 12 7.06 14.78 -27.72
N ARG A 13 7.56 13.59 -27.37
CA ARG A 13 6.84 12.62 -26.54
C ARG A 13 6.40 13.35 -25.27
N TYR A 14 5.10 13.40 -25.05
CA TYR A 14 4.54 13.79 -23.76
C TYR A 14 4.78 12.63 -22.80
N ASP A 15 5.90 12.67 -22.07
CA ASP A 15 6.08 11.76 -20.94
C ASP A 15 5.05 12.15 -19.89
N LYS A 16 3.97 11.35 -19.82
CA LYS A 16 2.89 11.52 -18.85
C LYS A 16 3.48 11.40 -17.45
N ILE A 17 3.70 12.54 -16.78
CA ILE A 17 4.12 12.59 -15.39
C ILE A 17 3.03 11.90 -14.57
N HIS A 18 3.35 10.72 -14.02
CA HIS A 18 2.50 10.06 -13.05
C HIS A 18 2.83 10.68 -11.69
N SER A 19 1.90 11.43 -11.12
CA SER A 19 2.01 11.90 -9.74
C SER A 19 1.21 10.96 -8.84
N GLU A 20 1.90 10.27 -7.95
CA GLU A 20 1.29 9.48 -6.88
C GLU A 20 1.27 10.34 -5.61
N THR A 21 0.09 10.51 -5.02
CA THR A 21 -0.07 11.19 -3.73
C THR A 21 -0.57 10.20 -2.68
N SER A 22 -0.05 10.30 -1.46
CA SER A 22 -0.47 9.47 -0.33
C SER A 22 -0.81 10.31 0.90
N GLU A 23 -1.90 9.98 1.56
CA GLU A 23 -2.36 10.61 2.81
C GLU A 23 -2.47 9.55 3.91
N ASN A 24 -1.87 9.82 5.08
CA ASN A 24 -1.76 8.88 6.19
C ASN A 24 -2.35 9.46 7.47
N TYR A 25 -3.01 8.61 8.25
CA TYR A 25 -3.49 8.94 9.59
C TYR A 25 -3.39 7.72 10.49
N TYR A 26 -3.06 7.90 11.77
CA TYR A 26 -3.13 6.83 12.75
C TYR A 26 -3.34 7.33 14.18
N ARG A 27 -3.83 6.44 15.06
CA ARG A 27 -3.99 6.59 16.50
C ARG A 27 -3.52 5.32 17.21
N GLY A 28 -2.80 5.50 18.30
CA GLY A 28 -2.14 4.39 19.01
C GLY A 28 -0.81 4.04 18.34
N GLN A 29 -0.39 2.78 18.48
CA GLN A 29 0.99 2.40 18.16
C GLN A 29 1.19 1.74 16.79
N LEU A 30 0.13 1.36 16.06
CA LEU A 30 0.27 0.78 14.72
C LEU A 30 -0.03 1.82 13.64
N ALA A 31 0.93 2.07 12.77
CA ALA A 31 0.81 2.95 11.61
C ALA A 31 0.98 2.16 10.32
N LEU A 32 0.18 2.48 9.29
CA LEU A 32 0.38 2.00 7.92
C LEU A 32 1.50 2.82 7.28
N SER A 33 2.74 2.32 7.34
CA SER A 33 3.94 3.05 6.91
C SER A 33 4.06 3.11 5.39
N GLU A 34 3.78 1.99 4.72
CA GLU A 34 3.82 1.89 3.26
C GLU A 34 2.74 0.93 2.77
N CYS A 35 2.11 1.27 1.64
CA CYS A 35 1.28 0.35 0.89
C CYS A 35 1.85 0.27 -0.52
N SER A 36 2.23 -0.92 -0.98
CA SER A 36 2.84 -1.04 -2.30
C SER A 36 1.82 -0.68 -3.40
N PRO A 37 2.12 0.27 -4.32
CA PRO A 37 1.20 0.67 -5.39
C PRO A 37 0.80 -0.48 -6.33
N ASN A 38 1.69 -1.47 -6.50
CA ASN A 38 1.45 -2.67 -7.30
C ASN A 38 0.76 -3.81 -6.51
N GLY A 39 0.39 -3.57 -5.25
CA GLY A 39 -0.31 -4.54 -4.40
C GLY A 39 0.54 -5.73 -3.93
N THR A 40 1.88 -5.64 -3.95
CA THR A 40 2.76 -6.74 -3.52
C THR A 40 2.90 -6.88 -2.02
N PHE A 41 2.77 -5.79 -1.25
CA PHE A 41 2.80 -5.83 0.21
C PHE A 41 2.10 -4.62 0.83
N ILE A 42 1.84 -4.74 2.13
CA ILE A 42 1.45 -3.64 3.02
C ILE A 42 2.39 -3.68 4.22
N GLU A 43 3.01 -2.55 4.54
CA GLU A 43 3.92 -2.41 5.67
C GLU A 43 3.23 -1.67 6.82
N ILE A 44 3.43 -2.21 8.02
CA ILE A 44 2.93 -1.65 9.27
C ILE A 44 4.11 -1.46 10.21
N THR A 45 4.19 -0.31 10.86
CA THR A 45 5.18 -0.02 11.90
C THR A 45 4.50 0.05 13.25
N ASN A 46 5.05 -0.67 14.24
CA ASN A 46 4.79 -0.38 15.63
C ASN A 46 5.61 0.85 16.04
N THR A 47 4.98 2.02 16.13
CA THR A 47 5.60 3.30 16.53
C THR A 47 5.55 3.54 18.04
N GLY A 48 5.02 2.59 18.82
CA GLY A 48 4.92 2.70 20.27
C GLY A 48 6.19 2.24 20.98
N GLU A 49 6.25 2.54 22.28
CA GLU A 49 7.39 2.19 23.15
C GLU A 49 7.35 0.75 23.68
N ILE A 50 6.27 0.02 23.44
CA ILE A 50 6.08 -1.35 23.90
C ILE A 50 5.68 -2.28 22.76
N GLU A 51 5.85 -3.59 22.99
CA GLU A 51 5.38 -4.61 22.05
C GLU A 51 3.85 -4.65 21.94
N ILE A 52 3.35 -5.20 20.84
CA ILE A 52 1.92 -5.38 20.58
C ILE A 52 1.61 -6.75 20.01
N ASN A 53 0.51 -7.35 20.48
CA ASN A 53 -0.05 -8.54 19.88
C ASN A 53 -1.04 -8.16 18.76
N LEU A 54 -0.83 -8.71 17.56
CA LEU A 54 -1.67 -8.51 16.38
C LEU A 54 -2.97 -9.34 16.38
N ALA A 55 -3.17 -10.25 17.34
CA ALA A 55 -4.38 -11.07 17.41
C ALA A 55 -5.66 -10.22 17.39
N GLY A 56 -6.57 -10.51 16.46
CA GLY A 56 -7.86 -9.84 16.31
C GLY A 56 -7.81 -8.51 15.54
N TRP A 57 -6.62 -7.99 15.22
CA TRP A 57 -6.51 -6.82 14.34
C TRP A 57 -6.96 -7.16 12.93
N CYS A 58 -7.60 -6.21 12.26
CA CYS A 58 -8.19 -6.41 10.94
C CYS A 58 -7.78 -5.29 9.98
N LEU A 59 -7.31 -5.67 8.81
CA LEU A 59 -7.03 -4.79 7.69
C LEU A 59 -8.22 -4.82 6.71
N ILE A 60 -8.66 -3.65 6.26
CA ILE A 60 -9.62 -3.51 5.16
C ILE A 60 -8.98 -2.68 4.06
N ARG A 61 -8.88 -3.21 2.84
CA ARG A 61 -8.37 -2.51 1.66
C ARG A 61 -9.47 -2.38 0.62
N ASN A 62 -9.87 -1.14 0.34
CA ASN A 62 -10.91 -0.76 -0.59
C ASN A 62 -10.29 -0.10 -1.83
N ILE A 63 -10.53 -0.70 -2.99
CA ILE A 63 -10.00 -0.28 -4.28
C ILE A 63 -11.13 0.37 -5.09
N ASP A 64 -10.86 1.55 -5.63
CA ASP A 64 -11.72 2.30 -6.55
C ASP A 64 -13.18 2.35 -6.10
N GLN A 65 -13.40 2.79 -4.86
CA GLN A 65 -14.74 2.99 -4.27
C GLN A 65 -15.62 1.72 -4.27
N GLY A 66 -15.02 0.58 -3.93
CA GLY A 66 -15.73 -0.68 -3.70
C GLY A 66 -15.65 -1.67 -4.85
N ARG A 67 -14.93 -1.34 -5.93
CA ARG A 67 -14.63 -2.28 -7.03
C ARG A 67 -14.01 -3.57 -6.50
N GLN A 68 -13.15 -3.47 -5.50
CA GLN A 68 -12.64 -4.60 -4.73
C GLN A 68 -12.51 -4.21 -3.26
N ILE A 69 -13.02 -5.06 -2.36
CA ILE A 69 -12.84 -4.89 -0.92
C ILE A 69 -12.23 -6.17 -0.36
N THR A 70 -11.01 -6.06 0.14
CA THR A 70 -10.28 -7.16 0.79
C THR A 70 -10.32 -6.94 2.30
N ARG A 71 -10.68 -7.98 3.06
CA ARG A 71 -10.64 -7.97 4.54
C ARG A 71 -9.69 -9.06 5.00
N TYR A 72 -8.74 -8.71 5.86
CA TYR A 72 -7.70 -9.62 6.32
C TYR A 72 -7.46 -9.48 7.82
N THR A 73 -7.64 -10.57 8.56
CA THR A 73 -7.32 -10.62 9.99
C THR A 73 -5.84 -10.96 10.16
N LEU A 74 -5.12 -10.16 10.95
CA LEU A 74 -3.70 -10.39 11.22
C LEU A 74 -3.50 -11.67 12.06
N PRO A 75 -2.39 -12.39 11.85
CA PRO A 75 -2.07 -13.57 12.66
C PRO A 75 -1.75 -13.18 14.10
N ASN A 76 -1.85 -14.14 15.03
CA ASN A 76 -1.36 -13.97 16.39
C ASN A 76 0.17 -13.90 16.37
N ARG A 77 0.71 -12.68 16.49
CA ARG A 77 2.15 -12.40 16.47
C ARG A 77 2.43 -11.18 17.35
N ILE A 78 3.52 -11.25 18.10
CA ILE A 78 4.01 -10.14 18.91
C ILE A 78 5.01 -9.34 18.08
N ILE A 79 4.78 -8.04 17.96
CA ILE A 79 5.64 -7.10 17.25
C ILE A 79 6.31 -6.20 18.27
N PRO A 80 7.65 -6.20 18.37
CA PRO A 80 8.36 -5.31 19.29
C PRO A 80 8.10 -3.83 19.01
N ALA A 81 8.43 -2.99 20.00
CA ALA A 81 8.47 -1.54 19.82
C ALA A 81 9.35 -1.16 18.62
N HIS A 82 9.00 -0.05 17.95
CA HIS A 82 9.77 0.55 16.86
C HIS A 82 10.11 -0.39 15.69
N THR A 83 9.31 -1.45 15.49
CA THR A 83 9.55 -2.49 14.50
C THR A 83 8.55 -2.40 13.35
N SER A 84 9.06 -2.43 12.11
CA SER A 84 8.24 -2.58 10.90
C SER A 84 8.14 -4.05 10.49
N PHE A 85 6.99 -4.41 9.93
CA PHE A 85 6.77 -5.71 9.31
C PHE A 85 5.88 -5.57 8.08
N ARG A 86 6.02 -6.51 7.15
CA ARG A 86 5.25 -6.55 5.91
C ARG A 86 4.32 -7.74 5.86
N ILE A 87 3.12 -7.45 5.35
CA ILE A 87 2.16 -8.45 4.91
C ILE A 87 2.32 -8.59 3.41
N TRP A 88 3.09 -9.58 2.98
CA TRP A 88 3.33 -9.86 1.57
C TRP A 88 2.09 -10.53 0.93
N ALA A 89 1.85 -10.24 -0.34
CA ALA A 89 0.95 -11.07 -1.13
C ALA A 89 1.54 -12.48 -1.29
N ALA A 90 0.68 -13.50 -1.44
CA ALA A 90 1.06 -14.89 -1.59
C ALA A 90 2.09 -15.08 -2.72
N GLY A 91 3.22 -15.71 -2.40
CA GLY A 91 4.32 -15.95 -3.33
C GLY A 91 5.11 -14.70 -3.72
N LYS A 92 4.97 -13.59 -2.98
CA LYS A 92 5.75 -12.36 -3.16
C LYS A 92 6.77 -12.14 -2.04
N MET A 93 6.73 -12.90 -0.95
CA MET A 93 7.75 -12.86 0.08
C MET A 93 9.04 -13.50 -0.42
N SER A 94 10.17 -12.85 -0.15
CA SER A 94 11.48 -13.32 -0.56
C SER A 94 12.19 -14.04 0.59
N PRO A 95 13.18 -14.92 0.34
CA PRO A 95 13.98 -15.53 1.40
C PRO A 95 14.75 -14.55 2.31
N GLY A 96 14.90 -13.28 1.89
CA GLY A 96 15.51 -12.21 2.69
C GLY A 96 14.52 -11.28 3.39
N SER A 97 13.23 -11.61 3.39
CA SER A 97 12.21 -10.83 4.09
C SER A 97 12.42 -10.83 5.61
N GLY A 98 11.87 -9.81 6.29
CA GLY A 98 12.11 -9.61 7.72
C GLY A 98 11.55 -10.73 8.59
N MET A 99 12.13 -10.94 9.77
CA MET A 99 11.70 -12.00 10.71
C MET A 99 10.21 -11.89 11.09
N PHE A 100 9.67 -10.67 11.13
CA PHE A 100 8.28 -10.41 11.48
C PHE A 100 7.34 -10.34 10.29
N ASP A 101 7.86 -10.47 9.07
CA ASP A 101 7.05 -10.50 7.85
C ASP A 101 6.26 -11.80 7.74
N PHE A 102 5.16 -11.76 7.03
CA PHE A 102 4.35 -12.94 6.71
C PHE A 102 3.58 -12.74 5.40
N GLU A 103 3.16 -13.85 4.79
CA GLU A 103 2.30 -13.83 3.62
C GLU A 103 0.83 -13.85 4.02
N GLY A 104 0.04 -13.00 3.37
CA GLY A 104 -1.41 -13.13 3.31
C GLY A 104 -1.84 -14.14 2.24
N PRO A 105 -3.11 -14.56 2.24
CA PRO A 105 -3.61 -15.60 1.33
C PRO A 105 -3.88 -15.10 -0.10
N TYR A 106 -3.66 -13.82 -0.38
CA TYR A 106 -4.02 -13.19 -1.66
C TYR A 106 -2.82 -13.09 -2.59
N ALA A 107 -2.96 -13.48 -3.85
CA ALA A 107 -1.90 -13.32 -4.85
C ALA A 107 -1.52 -11.85 -5.12
N ASN A 108 -2.39 -10.90 -4.76
CA ASN A 108 -2.17 -9.46 -4.83
C ASN A 108 -3.14 -8.72 -3.88
N TRP A 109 -2.73 -7.61 -3.29
CA TRP A 109 -3.56 -6.75 -2.40
C TRP A 109 -4.52 -5.80 -3.14
N GLY A 110 -4.51 -5.82 -4.47
CA GLY A 110 -5.29 -4.96 -5.33
C GLY A 110 -4.54 -3.70 -5.75
N THR A 111 -4.79 -3.29 -7.00
CA THR A 111 -4.28 -2.07 -7.62
C THR A 111 -5.44 -1.26 -8.19
N GLY A 112 -5.33 0.07 -8.16
CA GLY A 112 -6.38 1.00 -8.61
C GLY A 112 -5.88 2.43 -8.64
N THR A 113 -6.74 3.35 -9.09
CA THR A 113 -6.43 4.80 -9.12
C THR A 113 -6.70 5.45 -7.78
N LEU A 114 -7.61 4.91 -6.97
CA LEU A 114 -7.86 5.29 -5.59
C LEU A 114 -7.84 4.04 -4.71
N VAL A 115 -6.88 3.96 -3.81
CA VAL A 115 -6.75 2.82 -2.89
C VAL A 115 -6.78 3.32 -1.46
N HIS A 116 -7.78 2.89 -0.70
CA HIS A 116 -7.92 3.23 0.72
C HIS A 116 -7.70 1.98 1.57
N THR A 117 -6.74 2.05 2.49
CA THR A 117 -6.41 0.95 3.40
C THR A 117 -6.62 1.42 4.83
N SER A 118 -7.41 0.66 5.59
CA SER A 118 -7.72 0.92 6.98
C SER A 118 -7.28 -0.25 7.86
N LEU A 119 -6.79 0.05 9.06
CA LEU A 119 -6.45 -0.90 10.09
C LEU A 119 -7.36 -0.69 11.30
N TYR A 120 -7.99 -1.77 11.76
CA TYR A 120 -8.92 -1.79 12.88
C TYR A 120 -8.34 -2.61 14.03
N SER A 121 -8.51 -2.11 15.25
CA SER A 121 -8.22 -2.87 16.47
C SER A 121 -9.25 -3.96 16.74
N PRO A 122 -8.96 -4.92 17.64
CA PRO A 122 -9.86 -6.05 17.93
C PRO A 122 -11.25 -5.66 18.44
N ASP A 123 -11.40 -4.46 19.02
CA ASP A 123 -12.67 -3.86 19.44
C ASP A 123 -13.48 -3.25 18.28
N GLY A 124 -12.96 -3.29 17.05
CA GLY A 124 -13.60 -2.75 15.85
C GLY A 124 -13.36 -1.25 15.61
N MET A 125 -12.52 -0.59 16.41
CA MET A 125 -12.19 0.84 16.17
C MET A 125 -11.14 1.00 15.06
N GLU A 126 -11.36 1.94 14.15
CA GLU A 126 -10.34 2.31 13.17
C GLU A 126 -9.16 3.01 13.85
N LYS A 127 -7.95 2.52 13.59
CA LYS A 127 -6.71 3.02 14.20
C LYS A 127 -5.74 3.60 13.20
N ALA A 128 -5.74 3.16 11.95
CA ALA A 128 -4.89 3.78 10.93
C ALA A 128 -5.56 3.75 9.55
N THR A 129 -5.25 4.74 8.73
CA THR A 129 -5.64 4.80 7.32
C THR A 129 -4.47 5.26 6.45
N HIS A 130 -4.43 4.74 5.22
CA HIS A 130 -3.48 5.09 4.18
C HIS A 130 -4.24 5.16 2.84
N THR A 131 -4.26 6.33 2.23
CA THR A 131 -4.94 6.56 0.93
C THR A 131 -3.93 6.86 -0.14
N GLN A 132 -3.92 6.07 -1.22
CA GLN A 132 -3.09 6.27 -2.40
C GLN A 132 -3.95 6.77 -3.55
N ARG A 133 -3.50 7.82 -4.24
CA ARG A 133 -4.14 8.34 -5.46
C ARG A 133 -3.11 8.42 -6.58
N VAL A 134 -3.49 7.88 -7.73
CA VAL A 134 -2.75 8.07 -8.97
C VAL A 134 -3.46 9.15 -9.77
N ASP A 135 -2.85 10.33 -9.83
CA ASP A 135 -3.36 11.41 -10.66
C ASP A 135 -2.81 11.26 -12.07
N TYR A 136 -3.71 11.17 -13.04
CA TYR A 136 -3.34 11.30 -14.44
C TYR A 136 -3.44 12.77 -14.83
N SER A 137 -2.30 13.43 -15.04
CA SER A 137 -2.32 14.71 -15.75
C SER A 137 -2.87 14.46 -17.17
N PRO A 138 -3.86 15.25 -17.63
CA PRO A 138 -4.38 15.16 -19.00
C PRO A 138 -3.31 15.50 -20.04
#